data_AF-A0A946WSY0-F1
#
_entry.id   AF-A0A946WSY0-F1
#
_cell.length_a   1.000
_cell.length_b   1.000
_cell.length_c   1.000
_cell.angle_alpha   90.00
_cell.angle_beta   90.00
_cell.angle_gamma   90.00
#
_symmetry.space_group_name_H-M   'P 1'
#
loop_
_entity.id
_entity.type
_entity.pdbx_description
1 polymer ?
#
loop_
_entity_poly.entity_id
_entity_poly.type
_entity_poly.pdbx_seq_one_letter_code
_entity_poly.pdbx_strand_id
1 'polypeptide(L)'
;MKNASDYEMALRLLYKNKISVIYLPKIMVKMRIGGISNYSIWNRLRANNEDYISWKMNGFNPPMFIRLRKPLSKLGQFFKRPKKDD
;
A
#
# COMPACT_ATOMS: atom_id res chain seq x y z
N MET A 1 -9.98 5.67 -11.02
CA MET A 1 -8.76 5.32 -10.25
C MET A 1 -7.62 5.24 -11.23
N LYS A 2 -6.60 6.11 -11.12
CA LYS A 2 -5.42 6.03 -12.00
C LYS A 2 -4.22 5.41 -11.28
N ASN A 3 -4.13 5.58 -9.96
CA ASN A 3 -2.98 5.17 -9.17
C ASN A 3 -3.31 4.18 -8.04
N ALA A 4 -4.59 3.97 -7.69
CA ALA A 4 -5.01 3.09 -6.58
C ALA A 4 -5.63 1.76 -7.03
N SER A 5 -5.49 1.34 -8.29
CA SER A 5 -6.11 0.10 -8.79
C SER A 5 -5.65 -1.13 -8.02
N ASP A 6 -4.35 -1.27 -7.76
CA ASP A 6 -3.80 -2.39 -7.00
C ASP A 6 -4.29 -2.39 -5.54
N TYR A 7 -4.51 -1.19 -4.98
CA TYR A 7 -5.00 -1.03 -3.62
C TYR A 7 -6.48 -1.44 -3.49
N GLU A 8 -7.32 -1.00 -4.43
CA GLU A 8 -8.72 -1.42 -4.53
C GLU A 8 -8.80 -2.94 -4.64
N MET A 9 -8.01 -3.53 -5.54
CA MET A 9 -8.00 -4.98 -5.74
C MET A 9 -7.61 -5.73 -4.47
N ALA A 10 -6.54 -5.29 -3.78
CA ALA A 10 -6.12 -5.90 -2.51
C ALA A 10 -7.22 -5.77 -1.44
N LEU A 11 -7.88 -4.62 -1.33
CA LEU A 11 -8.98 -4.42 -0.40
C LEU A 11 -10.17 -5.34 -0.73
N ARG A 12 -10.57 -5.40 -2.00
CA ARG A 12 -11.70 -6.22 -2.44
C ARG A 12 -11.44 -7.71 -2.26
N LEU A 13 -10.26 -8.20 -2.65
CA LEU A 13 -9.93 -9.62 -2.55
C LEU A 13 -9.70 -10.05 -1.10
N LEU A 14 -8.84 -9.33 -0.37
CA LEU A 14 -8.38 -9.76 0.95
C LEU A 14 -9.34 -9.37 2.06
N TYR A 15 -9.90 -8.16 2.01
CA TYR A 15 -10.72 -7.63 3.10
C TYR A 15 -12.21 -7.91 2.89
N LYS A 16 -12.74 -7.63 1.68
CA LYS A 16 -14.16 -7.87 1.37
C LYS A 16 -14.47 -9.35 1.18
N ASN A 17 -13.73 -10.01 0.29
CA ASN A 17 -14.00 -11.39 -0.10
C ASN A 17 -13.26 -12.45 0.72
N LYS A 18 -12.31 -12.04 1.59
CA LYS A 18 -11.58 -12.91 2.51
C LYS A 18 -11.00 -14.18 1.85
N ILE A 19 -10.40 -14.01 0.66
CA ILE A 19 -9.79 -15.14 -0.04
C ILE A 19 -8.65 -15.77 0.78
N SER A 20 -8.40 -17.06 0.59
CA SER A 20 -7.27 -17.75 1.22
C SER A 20 -5.95 -17.27 0.62
N VAL A 21 -5.05 -16.76 1.47
CA VAL A 21 -3.71 -16.33 1.08
C VAL A 21 -2.69 -16.80 2.10
N ILE A 22 -1.48 -17.12 1.62
CA ILE A 22 -0.34 -17.45 2.46
C ILE A 22 0.76 -16.40 2.25
N TYR A 23 1.37 -15.96 3.34
CA TYR A 23 2.54 -15.08 3.29
C TYR A 23 3.78 -15.90 2.94
N LEU A 24 4.52 -15.46 1.93
CA LEU A 24 5.78 -16.06 1.55
C LEU A 24 6.91 -15.18 2.11
N PRO A 25 7.64 -15.64 3.14
CA PRO A 25 8.68 -14.85 3.80
C PRO A 25 9.98 -14.87 2.97
N LYS A 26 9.91 -14.44 1.70
CA LYS A 26 11.09 -14.35 0.82
C LYS A 26 11.12 -13.09 -0.03
N ILE A 27 12.31 -12.56 -0.28
CA ILE A 27 12.48 -11.42 -1.19
C ILE A 27 12.45 -11.91 -2.64
N MET A 28 11.35 -11.64 -3.36
CA MET A 28 11.22 -12.04 -4.77
C MET A 28 11.67 -10.96 -5.76
N VAL A 29 11.46 -9.67 -5.44
CA VAL A 29 11.69 -8.55 -6.37
C VAL A 29 12.33 -7.39 -5.62
N LYS A 30 13.35 -6.77 -6.22
CA LYS A 30 13.96 -5.52 -5.76
C LYS A 30 13.53 -4.37 -6.68
N MET A 31 12.67 -3.48 -6.18
CA MET A 31 12.20 -2.33 -6.96
C MET A 31 13.30 -1.27 -7.11
N ARG A 32 13.38 -0.63 -8.28
CA ARG A 32 14.23 0.54 -8.52
C ARG A 32 13.52 1.81 -8.04
N ILE A 33 14.30 2.84 -7.67
CA ILE A 33 13.80 4.18 -7.34
C ILE A 33 13.31 4.86 -8.64
N GLY A 34 12.34 5.77 -8.54
CA GLY A 34 11.88 6.59 -9.69
C GLY A 34 10.46 6.30 -10.20
N GLY A 35 9.63 5.61 -9.43
CA GLY A 35 8.22 5.40 -9.80
C GLY A 35 7.41 6.71 -9.87
N ILE A 36 6.47 6.77 -10.81
CA ILE A 36 5.56 7.92 -11.07
C ILE A 36 4.85 8.43 -9.79
N SER A 37 4.54 7.52 -8.88
CA SER A 37 3.86 7.81 -7.61
C SER A 37 4.73 8.51 -6.55
N ASN A 38 6.06 8.55 -6.74
CA ASN A 38 7.01 9.27 -5.88
C ASN A 38 7.55 10.56 -6.52
N TYR A 39 7.10 10.91 -7.73
CA TYR A 39 7.60 12.05 -8.48
C TYR A 39 7.25 13.41 -7.83
N SER A 40 6.12 13.50 -7.12
CA SER A 40 5.67 14.74 -6.48
C SER A 40 4.83 14.48 -5.23
N ILE A 41 4.91 15.39 -4.26
CA ILE A 41 4.05 15.39 -3.07
C ILE A 41 2.55 15.47 -3.45
N TRP A 42 2.22 16.15 -4.55
CA TRP A 42 0.85 16.25 -5.06
C TRP A 42 0.32 14.90 -5.57
N ASN A 43 1.16 14.13 -6.27
CA ASN A 43 0.81 12.77 -6.69
C ASN A 43 0.56 11.88 -5.47
N ARG A 44 1.32 12.08 -4.39
CA ARG A 44 1.16 11.33 -3.14
C ARG A 44 -0.16 11.65 -2.43
N LEU A 45 -0.52 12.92 -2.34
CA LEU A 45 -1.81 13.34 -1.77
C LEU A 45 -2.98 12.83 -2.61
N ARG A 46 -2.89 12.91 -3.93
CA ARG A 46 -3.90 12.36 -4.85
C ARG A 46 -4.06 10.85 -4.66
N ALA A 47 -2.96 10.10 -4.59
CA ALA A 47 -2.99 8.66 -4.34
C ALA A 47 -3.66 8.33 -3.00
N ASN A 48 -3.41 9.10 -1.94
CA ASN A 48 -4.08 8.92 -0.65
C ASN A 48 -5.61 9.16 -0.74
N ASN A 49 -6.06 10.11 -1.57
CA ASN A 49 -7.49 10.32 -1.79
C ASN A 49 -8.11 9.16 -2.60
N GLU A 50 -7.40 8.63 -3.59
CA GLU A 50 -7.84 7.44 -4.32
C GLU A 50 -7.92 6.20 -3.41
N ASP A 51 -6.98 6.03 -2.47
CA ASP A 51 -7.07 4.99 -1.42
C ASP A 51 -8.38 5.17 -0.62
N TYR A 52 -8.71 6.39 -0.18
CA TYR A 52 -9.96 6.69 0.55
C TYR A 52 -11.22 6.32 -0.25
N ILE A 53 -11.25 6.68 -1.53
CA ILE A 53 -12.37 6.34 -2.42
C ILE A 53 -12.51 4.81 -2.56
N SER A 54 -11.39 4.08 -2.62
CA SER A 54 -11.39 2.61 -2.71
C SER A 54 -12.11 1.94 -1.55
N TRP A 55 -11.95 2.49 -0.33
CA TRP A 55 -12.69 2.02 0.86
C TRP A 55 -14.19 2.22 0.70
N LYS A 56 -14.60 3.44 0.32
CA LYS A 56 -16.01 3.78 0.15
C LYS A 56 -16.67 2.97 -0.96
N MET A 57 -15.99 2.75 -2.09
CA MET A 57 -16.47 1.91 -3.19
C MET A 57 -16.67 0.45 -2.78
N ASN A 58 -15.88 -0.05 -1.83
CA ASN A 58 -16.04 -1.40 -1.30
C ASN A 58 -17.03 -1.49 -0.13
N GLY A 59 -17.70 -0.40 0.25
CA GLY A 59 -18.69 -0.37 1.32
C GLY A 59 -18.10 -0.25 2.72
N PHE A 60 -16.82 0.14 2.84
CA PHE A 60 -16.12 0.23 4.11
C PHE A 60 -15.74 1.66 4.46
N ASN A 61 -15.61 1.91 5.77
CA ASN A 61 -15.09 3.18 6.27
C ASN A 61 -13.56 3.11 6.39
N PRO A 62 -12.83 4.06 5.76
CA PRO A 62 -11.38 4.09 5.85
C PRO A 62 -10.95 4.39 7.30
N PRO A 63 -9.99 3.63 7.85
CA PRO A 63 -9.49 3.87 9.20
C PRO A 63 -8.87 5.26 9.36
N MET A 64 -9.25 5.96 10.42
CA MET A 64 -8.96 7.38 10.64
C MET A 64 -7.45 7.72 10.58
N PHE A 65 -6.60 6.88 11.18
CA PHE A 65 -5.16 7.15 11.33
C PHE A 65 -4.27 6.45 10.30
N ILE A 66 -4.82 5.69 9.34
CA ILE A 66 -4.00 4.95 8.36
C ILE A 66 -3.12 5.88 7.52
N ARG A 67 -3.62 7.08 7.21
CA ARG A 67 -2.90 8.09 6.42
C ARG A 67 -1.61 8.57 7.06
N LEU A 68 -1.56 8.62 8.40
CA LEU A 68 -0.38 8.99 9.18
C LEU A 68 0.48 7.77 9.53
N ARG A 69 -0.16 6.65 9.88
CA ARG A 69 0.55 5.43 10.29
C ARG A 69 1.37 4.82 9.14
N LYS A 70 0.86 4.86 7.90
CA LYS A 70 1.48 4.27 6.70
C LYS A 70 2.85 4.89 6.35
N PRO A 71 3.04 6.23 6.34
CA PRO A 71 4.37 6.81 6.14
C PRO A 71 5.29 6.61 7.35
N LEU A 72 4.77 6.73 8.58
CA LEU A 72 5.57 6.55 9.79
C LEU A 72 6.14 5.13 9.91
N SER A 73 5.37 4.09 9.57
CA SER A 73 5.85 2.71 9.60
C SER A 73 6.99 2.43 8.60
N LYS A 74 7.12 3.26 7.56
CA LYS A 74 8.23 3.16 6.59
C LYS A 74 9.52 3.77 7.11
N LEU A 75 9.50 4.67 8.10
CA LEU A 75 10.71 5.30 8.63
C LEU A 75 11.67 4.27 9.24
N GLY A 76 11.13 3.24 9.90
CA GLY A 76 11.94 2.14 10.43
C GLY A 76 12.68 1.32 9.35
N GLN A 77 12.19 1.34 8.10
CA GLN A 77 12.82 0.61 6.98
C GLN A 77 14.15 1.22 6.55
N PHE A 78 14.40 2.50 6.87
CA PHE A 78 15.70 3.12 6.61
C PHE A 78 16.80 2.67 7.59
N PHE A 79 16.41 2.18 8.77
CA PHE A 79 17.34 1.74 9.81
C PHE A 79 17.47 0.22 9.93
N LYS A 80 16.53 -0.54 9.37
CA LYS A 80 16.52 -2.01 9.41
C LYS A 80 16.55 -2.58 8.01
N ARG A 81 17.60 -3.34 7.67
CA ARG A 81 17.67 -4.09 6.41
C ARG A 81 16.98 -5.45 6.58
N PRO A 82 16.18 -5.91 5.60
CA PRO A 82 15.67 -7.27 5.63
C PRO A 82 16.82 -8.27 5.54
N LYS A 83 16.73 -9.38 6.28
CA LYS A 83 17.69 -10.49 6.12
C LYS A 83 17.55 -11.03 4.71
N LYS A 84 18.69 -11.26 4.05
CA LYS A 84 18.70 -11.95 2.76
C LYS A 84 18.41 -13.42 3.07
N ASP A 85 17.44 -13.99 2.38
CA ASP A 85 17.27 -15.45 2.40
C ASP A 85 18.48 -16.04 1.64
N ASP A 86 19.22 -16.94 2.28
CA ASP A 86 20.35 -17.66 1.68
C ASP A 86 19.87 -18.57 0.53
#